data_AF-A0A915YER2-F1
#
_entry.id   AF-A0A915YER2-F1
#
_cell.length_a   1.000
_cell.length_b   1.000
_cell.length_c   1.000
_cell.angle_alpha   90.00
_cell.angle_beta   90.00
_cell.angle_gamma   90.00
#
_symmetry.space_group_name_H-M   'P 1'
#
loop_
_entity.id
_entity.type
_entity.pdbx_description
1 polymer ?
#
loop_
_entity_poly.entity_id
_entity_poly.type
_entity_poly.pdbx_seq_one_letter_code
_entity_poly.pdbx_strand_id
1 'polypeptide(L)'
;MMKKALLILIAVLALSENGQTQFLKEYVRSFSLKESDTILIDLQIPYEIIDWDKKIVRTFTQVESFSLPDDFLKRLARKGRYSMRGKRKDKILRVQLPEIHHAITVQGIALTDEVIAQIYVPKNFPVKVICNSKTATEQLKDLWLQQEVLTRRLKYPIRKAINSDYYADVKFQDGQIIAAKEIKGTKRFLELTVLSNGVEYRLVSRIGKLYKITELVNRMVVFVAHDFTKELRNKPNEGMLLIQENEIGDLVLITKEDIPDFLLLN
;
A
#
# COMPACT_ATOMS: atom_id res chain seq x y z
N MET A 1 -14.20 0.14 2.95
CA MET A 1 -13.64 -0.57 1.78
C MET A 1 -12.11 -0.64 1.83
N MET A 2 -11.68 -1.62 2.63
CA MET A 2 -10.57 -2.56 2.44
C MET A 2 -9.32 -2.08 1.70
N LYS A 3 -8.58 -1.19 2.36
CA LYS A 3 -7.12 -1.24 2.30
C LYS A 3 -6.69 -2.58 2.89
N LYS A 4 -6.35 -3.59 2.08
CA LYS A 4 -5.44 -4.64 2.54
C LYS A 4 -4.03 -4.05 2.60
N ALA A 5 -3.86 -3.12 3.53
CA ALA A 5 -2.56 -2.87 4.11
C ALA A 5 -2.20 -4.17 4.84
N LEU A 6 -0.98 -4.63 4.66
CA LEU A 6 -0.28 -5.34 5.72
C LEU A 6 -0.16 -4.33 6.87
N LEU A 7 -1.26 -4.17 7.59
CA LEU A 7 -1.38 -3.34 8.77
C LEU A 7 -0.81 -4.21 9.89
N ILE A 8 0.52 -4.33 9.93
CA ILE A 8 1.16 -4.51 11.22
C ILE A 8 0.93 -3.17 11.91
N LEU A 9 -0.10 -3.14 12.75
CA LEU A 9 -0.46 -2.01 13.58
C LEU A 9 0.64 -1.86 14.64
N ILE A 10 1.78 -1.28 14.26
CA ILE A 10 2.86 -0.93 15.19
C ILE A 10 2.42 0.38 15.83
N ALA A 11 1.71 0.26 16.93
CA ALA A 11 1.24 1.39 17.70
C ALA A 11 2.45 2.17 18.23
N VAL A 12 2.62 3.40 17.74
CA VAL A 12 3.36 4.43 18.47
C VAL A 12 2.47 4.86 19.65
N LEU A 13 2.47 4.05 20.71
CA LEU A 13 1.82 4.35 21.97
C LEU A 13 2.89 4.66 23.01
N ALA A 14 3.37 5.90 22.97
CA ALA A 14 3.94 6.52 24.16
C ALA A 14 2.81 7.33 24.79
N LEU A 15 2.08 6.71 25.72
CA LEU A 15 1.47 7.33 26.91
C LEU A 15 0.91 6.19 27.78
N SER A 16 1.42 6.13 29.01
CA SER A 16 1.21 5.10 30.03
C SER A 16 -0.22 5.04 30.56
N GLU A 17 -0.73 3.84 30.85
CA GLU A 17 -1.11 3.39 32.20
C GLU A 17 -1.71 1.95 32.16
N ASN A 18 -1.16 1.08 33.01
CA ASN A 18 -1.68 -0.22 33.45
C ASN A 18 -1.90 -1.35 32.42
N GLY A 19 -0.85 -2.15 32.18
CA GLY A 19 -0.94 -3.48 31.56
C GLY A 19 0.44 -4.01 31.21
N GLN A 20 0.78 -5.24 31.64
CA GLN A 20 2.12 -5.84 31.57
C GLN A 20 2.79 -5.68 30.19
N THR A 21 3.98 -5.08 30.22
CA THR A 21 4.84 -4.69 29.11
C THR A 21 5.09 -5.83 28.12
N GLN A 22 4.53 -5.77 26.92
CA GLN A 22 5.10 -6.46 25.76
C GLN A 22 6.31 -5.65 25.31
N PHE A 23 7.51 -6.08 25.71
CA PHE A 23 8.76 -5.37 25.47
C PHE A 23 9.15 -5.38 23.98
N LEU A 24 8.56 -4.48 23.19
CA LEU A 24 9.02 -4.16 21.84
C LEU A 24 10.25 -3.24 21.95
N LYS A 25 11.45 -3.83 22.04
CA LYS A 25 12.67 -3.01 22.10
C LYS A 25 13.03 -2.55 20.70
N GLU A 26 12.84 -1.26 20.46
CA GLU A 26 13.21 -0.62 19.21
C GLU A 26 14.71 -0.24 19.21
N TYR A 27 15.43 -0.72 18.19
CA TYR A 27 16.83 -0.38 17.97
C TYR A 27 16.94 0.65 16.86
N VAL A 28 17.40 1.84 17.24
CA VAL A 28 17.57 2.95 16.30
C VAL A 28 19.03 3.06 15.87
N ARG A 29 19.27 3.12 14.56
CA ARG A 29 20.58 3.49 14.00
C ARG A 29 20.41 4.60 12.98
N SER A 30 21.43 5.44 12.87
CA SER A 30 21.50 6.48 11.84
C SER A 30 22.84 6.40 11.14
N PHE A 31 22.82 6.52 9.81
CA PHE A 31 23.99 6.48 8.96
C PHE A 31 24.07 7.77 8.15
N SER A 32 25.21 8.46 8.25
CA SER A 32 25.46 9.67 7.45
C SER A 32 25.66 9.32 5.99
N LEU A 33 25.21 10.18 5.09
CA LEU A 33 25.34 10.02 3.65
C LEU A 33 26.30 11.07 3.06
N LYS A 34 27.11 10.66 2.08
CA LYS A 34 27.85 11.56 1.20
C LYS A 34 27.06 11.78 -0.08
N GLU A 35 27.19 12.91 -0.75
CA GLU A 35 26.32 13.32 -1.88
C GLU A 35 26.24 12.32 -3.03
N SER A 36 27.32 11.61 -3.31
CA SER A 36 27.37 10.59 -4.36
C SER A 36 27.01 9.18 -3.87
N ASP A 37 26.57 9.02 -2.61
CA ASP A 37 26.31 7.70 -2.04
C ASP A 37 25.09 7.04 -2.70
N THR A 38 25.22 5.76 -3.04
CA THR A 38 24.10 4.85 -3.26
C THR A 38 23.87 4.06 -1.98
N ILE A 39 22.62 4.01 -1.53
CA ILE A 39 22.19 3.22 -0.38
C ILE A 39 21.93 1.80 -0.88
N LEU A 40 22.60 0.82 -0.29
CA LEU A 40 22.37 -0.60 -0.57
C LEU A 40 21.78 -1.26 0.68
N ILE A 41 20.53 -1.70 0.61
CA ILE A 41 19.85 -2.41 1.69
C ILE A 41 20.09 -3.91 1.49
N ASP A 42 20.70 -4.54 2.49
CA ASP A 42 21.07 -5.94 2.48
C ASP A 42 20.57 -6.59 3.77
N LEU A 43 19.32 -7.03 3.73
CA LEU A 43 18.60 -7.57 4.87
C LEU A 43 17.86 -8.84 4.46
N GLN A 44 17.92 -9.86 5.31
CA GLN A 44 17.13 -11.09 5.16
C GLN A 44 16.04 -11.19 6.24
N ILE A 45 15.56 -10.03 6.68
CA ILE A 45 14.40 -9.89 7.57
C ILE A 45 13.33 -9.10 6.81
N PRO A 46 12.04 -9.18 7.19
CA PRO A 46 11.04 -8.26 6.67
C PRO A 46 11.39 -6.81 6.98
N TYR A 47 11.21 -5.92 6.00
CA TYR A 47 11.40 -4.49 6.22
C TYR A 47 10.50 -3.62 5.32
N GLU A 48 10.29 -2.39 5.76
CA GLU A 48 9.62 -1.32 5.02
C GLU A 48 10.61 -0.19 4.71
N ILE A 49 10.55 0.37 3.50
CA ILE A 49 11.34 1.53 3.11
C ILE A 49 10.43 2.76 3.13
N ILE A 50 10.83 3.78 3.88
CA ILE A 50 10.04 5.00 4.08
C ILE A 50 10.85 6.20 3.59
N ASP A 51 10.27 6.99 2.70
CA ASP A 51 10.91 8.22 2.24
C ASP A 51 10.80 9.33 3.29
N TRP A 52 11.90 10.07 3.48
CA TRP A 52 11.92 11.24 4.37
C TRP A 52 12.88 12.34 3.89
N ASP A 53 12.83 13.48 4.57
CA ASP A 53 13.51 14.70 4.12
C ASP A 53 14.91 14.89 4.73
N LYS A 54 15.37 13.96 5.58
CA LYS A 54 16.69 14.06 6.23
C LYS A 54 17.78 13.40 5.40
N LYS A 55 18.95 14.06 5.25
CA LYS A 55 20.15 13.55 4.54
C LYS A 55 20.92 12.45 5.31
N ILE A 56 20.19 11.55 5.96
CA ILE A 56 20.71 10.39 6.67
C ILE A 56 19.83 9.19 6.36
N VAL A 57 20.36 7.98 6.48
CA VAL A 57 19.53 6.77 6.57
C VAL A 57 19.25 6.52 8.05
N ARG A 58 18.00 6.24 8.42
CA ARG A 58 17.66 5.83 9.78
C ARG A 58 16.91 4.53 9.77
N THR A 59 17.31 3.63 10.65
CA THR A 59 16.65 2.34 10.79
C THR A 59 16.03 2.22 12.17
N PHE A 60 14.84 1.66 12.23
CA PHE A 60 14.18 1.21 13.44
C PHE A 60 14.01 -0.28 13.31
N THR A 61 14.66 -1.06 14.18
CA THR A 61 14.56 -2.52 14.19
C THR A 61 13.77 -2.94 15.41
N GLN A 62 12.70 -3.69 15.20
CA GLN A 62 11.81 -4.15 16.26
C GLN A 62 11.85 -5.68 16.33
N VAL A 63 11.77 -6.21 17.55
CA VAL A 63 11.73 -7.65 17.82
C VAL A 63 10.33 -7.96 18.34
N GLU A 64 9.56 -8.75 17.59
CA GLU A 64 8.14 -9.03 17.82
C GLU A 64 7.91 -10.34 18.60
N SER A 65 8.73 -11.35 18.36
CA SER A 65 8.66 -12.66 19.03
C SER A 65 10.06 -13.15 19.41
N PHE A 66 10.18 -13.87 20.53
CA PHE A 66 11.46 -14.33 21.06
C PHE A 66 11.27 -15.59 21.93
N SER A 67 11.91 -16.71 21.59
CA SER A 67 11.71 -18.00 22.28
C SER A 67 12.43 -18.18 23.62
N LEU A 68 13.34 -17.27 23.97
CA LEU A 68 14.13 -17.35 25.21
C LEU A 68 13.69 -16.27 26.22
N PRO A 69 14.13 -16.31 27.49
CA PRO A 69 13.78 -15.28 28.45
C PRO A 69 14.33 -13.88 28.09
N ASP A 70 13.62 -12.81 28.46
CA ASP A 70 13.95 -11.40 28.13
C ASP A 70 15.39 -10.97 28.47
N ASP A 71 15.99 -11.52 29.52
CA ASP A 71 17.37 -11.19 29.88
C ASP A 71 18.38 -11.68 28.84
N PHE A 72 18.06 -12.75 28.09
CA PHE A 72 18.83 -13.16 26.93
C PHE A 72 18.67 -12.16 25.78
N LEU A 73 17.46 -11.67 25.52
CA LEU A 73 17.24 -10.62 24.51
C LEU A 73 18.11 -9.40 24.81
N LYS A 74 18.13 -8.93 26.06
CA LYS A 74 18.99 -7.81 26.49
C LYS A 74 20.48 -8.10 26.28
N ARG A 75 20.95 -9.33 26.50
CA ARG A 75 22.35 -9.74 26.28
C ARG A 75 22.70 -9.77 24.79
N LEU A 76 21.85 -10.37 23.96
CA LEU A 76 22.03 -10.43 22.51
C LEU A 76 22.03 -9.03 21.88
N ALA A 77 21.13 -8.18 22.35
CA ALA A 77 21.07 -6.78 21.99
C ALA A 77 22.36 -6.01 22.33
N ARG A 78 22.89 -6.19 23.55
CA ARG A 78 24.17 -5.59 23.97
C ARG A 78 25.34 -6.05 23.10
N LYS A 79 25.32 -7.32 22.66
CA LYS A 79 26.28 -7.88 21.70
C LYS A 79 26.05 -7.41 20.26
N GLY A 80 24.96 -6.67 20.01
CA GLY A 80 24.67 -6.05 18.72
C GLY A 80 23.92 -6.94 17.74
N ARG A 81 23.30 -8.05 18.18
CA ARG A 81 22.58 -8.99 17.29
C ARG A 81 21.53 -8.30 16.42
N TYR A 82 20.71 -7.47 17.06
CA TYR A 82 19.63 -6.69 16.41
C TYR A 82 20.09 -5.30 15.93
N SER A 83 21.41 -5.06 15.92
CA SER A 83 21.94 -3.75 15.60
C SER A 83 22.37 -3.64 14.15
N MET A 84 21.70 -2.76 13.42
CA MET A 84 22.07 -2.43 12.05
C MET A 84 23.51 -1.89 11.95
N ARG A 85 24.22 -2.29 10.90
CA ARG A 85 25.58 -1.83 10.58
C ARG A 85 25.60 -1.20 9.18
N GLY A 86 26.37 -0.12 9.05
CA GLY A 86 26.64 0.55 7.79
C GLY A 86 28.10 0.33 7.39
N LYS A 87 28.35 -0.28 6.23
CA LYS A 87 29.68 -0.41 5.64
C LYS A 87 29.75 0.42 4.37
N ARG A 88 30.73 1.32 4.27
CA ARG A 88 30.92 2.17 3.09
C ARG A 88 32.10 1.66 2.24
N LYS A 89 31.86 1.43 0.95
CA LYS A 89 32.90 1.12 -0.05
C LYS A 89 32.50 1.71 -1.40
N ASP A 90 33.41 2.40 -2.09
CA ASP A 90 33.22 2.89 -3.46
C ASP A 90 31.88 3.61 -3.72
N LYS A 91 31.54 4.58 -2.85
CA LYS A 91 30.28 5.36 -2.87
C LYS A 91 29.02 4.54 -2.60
N ILE A 92 29.14 3.31 -2.09
CA ILE A 92 28.01 2.51 -1.67
C ILE A 92 28.00 2.46 -0.15
N LEU A 93 26.90 2.90 0.47
CA LEU A 93 26.60 2.65 1.87
C LEU A 93 25.73 1.39 1.96
N ARG A 94 26.35 0.26 2.34
CA ARG A 94 25.65 -1.01 2.59
C ARG A 94 25.11 -1.01 4.02
N VAL A 95 23.79 -1.06 4.14
CA VAL A 95 23.04 -1.18 5.40
C VAL A 95 22.64 -2.65 5.57
N GLN A 96 23.13 -3.27 6.64
CA GLN A 96 23.01 -4.72 6.86
C GLN A 96 22.85 -5.07 8.34
N LEU A 97 22.22 -6.22 8.59
CA LEU A 97 22.05 -6.79 9.93
C LEU A 97 22.86 -8.10 10.06
N PRO A 98 24.19 -8.03 10.28
CA PRO A 98 25.09 -9.15 10.05
C PRO A 98 24.90 -10.34 11.00
N GLU A 99 24.49 -10.06 12.24
CA GLU A 99 24.48 -11.06 13.31
C GLU A 99 23.19 -11.89 13.40
N ILE A 100 22.17 -11.55 12.61
CA ILE A 100 20.85 -12.19 12.70
C ILE A 100 20.87 -13.62 12.12
N HIS A 101 21.74 -13.89 11.15
CA HIS A 101 21.81 -15.19 10.48
C HIS A 101 22.52 -16.28 11.31
N HIS A 102 23.22 -15.89 12.38
CA HIS A 102 23.88 -16.86 13.24
C HIS A 102 22.84 -17.57 14.11
N ALA A 103 22.65 -18.87 13.87
CA ALA A 103 21.83 -19.70 14.74
C ALA A 103 22.41 -19.71 16.16
N ILE A 104 21.55 -19.53 17.16
CA ILE A 104 21.93 -19.59 18.57
C ILE A 104 21.08 -20.66 19.23
N THR A 105 21.72 -21.54 19.99
CA THR A 105 21.06 -22.54 20.82
C THR A 105 21.54 -22.38 22.26
N VAL A 106 20.62 -22.34 23.21
CA VAL A 106 20.93 -22.29 24.65
C VAL A 106 20.27 -23.49 25.31
N GLN A 107 21.08 -24.37 25.91
CA GLN A 107 20.58 -25.58 26.60
C GLN A 107 19.65 -26.44 25.73
N GLY A 108 19.94 -26.56 24.43
CA GLY A 108 19.13 -27.33 23.47
C GLY A 108 17.91 -26.59 22.90
N ILE A 109 17.56 -25.40 23.43
CA ILE A 109 16.49 -24.56 22.89
C ILE A 109 17.06 -23.64 21.82
N ALA A 110 16.55 -23.76 20.60
CA ALA A 110 16.90 -22.88 19.50
C ALA A 110 16.27 -21.50 19.69
N LEU A 111 17.05 -20.46 19.41
CA LEU A 111 16.54 -19.10 19.35
C LEU A 111 15.68 -18.93 18.08
N THR A 112 14.41 -18.64 18.27
CA THR A 112 13.50 -18.17 17.22
C THR A 112 13.08 -16.75 17.58
N ASP A 113 13.49 -15.79 16.75
CA ASP A 113 13.11 -14.40 16.88
C ASP A 113 12.43 -13.89 15.61
N GLU A 114 11.37 -13.11 15.78
CA GLU A 114 10.74 -12.38 14.68
C GLU A 114 11.23 -10.94 14.75
N VAL A 115 11.94 -10.52 13.72
CA VAL A 115 12.58 -9.20 13.66
C VAL A 115 12.12 -8.50 12.41
N ILE A 116 11.63 -7.27 12.55
CA ILE A 116 11.21 -6.42 11.45
C ILE A 116 11.96 -5.10 11.48
N ALA A 117 12.09 -4.43 10.33
CA ALA A 117 12.74 -3.12 10.27
C ALA A 117 11.97 -2.08 9.46
N GLN A 118 12.01 -0.84 9.90
CA GLN A 118 11.64 0.34 9.10
C GLN A 118 12.91 1.11 8.74
N ILE A 119 13.06 1.45 7.46
CA ILE A 119 14.26 2.07 6.91
C ILE A 119 13.87 3.39 6.26
N TYR A 120 14.14 4.47 6.96
CA TYR A 120 13.93 5.82 6.48
C TYR A 120 15.10 6.24 5.58
N VAL A 121 14.81 6.48 4.30
CA VAL A 121 15.79 6.82 3.28
C VAL A 121 15.49 8.20 2.66
N PRO A 122 16.49 9.05 2.41
CA PRO A 122 16.24 10.31 1.75
C PRO A 122 15.85 10.13 0.28
N LYS A 123 14.86 10.91 -0.14
CA LYS A 123 14.29 10.88 -1.51
C LYS A 123 15.35 10.98 -2.62
N ASN A 124 16.34 11.85 -2.40
CA ASN A 124 17.32 12.22 -3.44
C ASN A 124 18.50 11.24 -3.60
N PHE A 125 18.62 10.20 -2.77
CA PHE A 125 19.76 9.27 -2.81
C PHE A 125 19.40 7.96 -3.48
N PRO A 126 20.15 7.43 -4.46
CA PRO A 126 19.81 6.15 -5.09
C PRO A 126 19.71 5.04 -4.04
N VAL A 127 18.69 4.19 -4.14
CA VAL A 127 18.50 3.04 -3.24
C VAL A 127 18.49 1.78 -4.09
N LYS A 128 19.20 0.75 -3.64
CA LYS A 128 19.20 -0.60 -4.19
C LYS A 128 18.96 -1.59 -3.06
N VAL A 129 18.35 -2.71 -3.38
CA VAL A 129 18.10 -3.82 -2.44
C VAL A 129 18.85 -5.06 -2.93
N ILE A 130 19.35 -5.88 -2.01
CA ILE A 130 19.86 -7.21 -2.32
C ILE A 130 18.71 -8.21 -2.14
N CYS A 131 18.46 -8.98 -3.19
CA CYS A 131 17.42 -10.00 -3.27
C CYS A 131 18.11 -11.37 -3.39
N ASN A 132 18.05 -12.18 -2.33
CA ASN A 132 18.74 -13.48 -2.25
C ASN A 132 17.76 -14.67 -2.15
N SER A 133 16.51 -14.48 -2.59
CA SER A 133 15.45 -15.47 -2.49
C SER A 133 15.78 -16.80 -3.16
N LYS A 134 15.42 -17.90 -2.49
CA LYS A 134 15.69 -19.26 -2.97
C LYS A 134 14.44 -19.94 -3.51
N THR A 135 13.26 -19.55 -3.05
CA THR A 135 11.98 -20.14 -3.47
C THR A 135 11.22 -19.23 -4.44
N ALA A 136 10.34 -19.79 -5.26
CA ALA A 136 9.52 -19.04 -6.22
C ALA A 136 8.65 -17.97 -5.53
N THR A 137 8.08 -18.29 -4.36
CA THR A 137 7.24 -17.37 -3.59
C THR A 137 8.05 -16.18 -3.03
N GLU A 138 9.28 -16.42 -2.58
CA GLU A 138 10.18 -15.35 -2.12
C GLU A 138 10.69 -14.52 -3.29
N GLN A 139 10.99 -15.14 -4.44
CA GLN A 139 11.37 -14.44 -5.67
C GLN A 139 10.28 -13.49 -6.15
N LEU A 140 9.00 -13.88 -6.07
CA LEU A 140 7.89 -12.99 -6.37
C LEU A 140 7.94 -11.76 -5.45
N LYS A 141 8.11 -11.94 -4.14
CA LYS A 141 8.24 -10.83 -3.17
C LYS A 141 9.44 -9.92 -3.47
N ASP A 142 10.58 -10.49 -3.86
CA ASP A 142 11.76 -9.73 -4.26
C ASP A 142 11.50 -8.87 -5.50
N LEU A 143 10.76 -9.38 -6.50
CA LEU A 143 10.37 -8.60 -7.68
C LEU A 143 9.48 -7.41 -7.30
N TRP A 144 8.50 -7.62 -6.41
CA TRP A 144 7.66 -6.53 -5.89
C TRP A 144 8.49 -5.45 -5.19
N LEU A 145 9.42 -5.86 -4.34
CA LEU A 145 10.31 -4.96 -3.61
C LEU A 145 11.22 -4.16 -4.56
N GLN A 146 11.79 -4.79 -5.60
CA GLN A 146 12.58 -4.09 -6.62
C GLN A 146 11.73 -3.05 -7.37
N GLN A 147 10.51 -3.42 -7.75
CA GLN A 147 9.58 -2.49 -8.41
C GLN A 147 9.24 -1.29 -7.51
N GLU A 148 8.98 -1.52 -6.22
CA GLU A 148 8.73 -0.45 -5.25
C GLU A 148 9.92 0.51 -5.16
N VAL A 149 11.14 -0.02 -5.04
CA VAL A 149 12.38 0.78 -4.99
C VAL A 149 12.61 1.59 -6.26
N LEU A 150 12.34 1.01 -7.44
CA LEU A 150 12.48 1.70 -8.72
C LEU A 150 11.44 2.82 -8.88
N THR A 151 10.23 2.60 -8.37
CA THR A 151 9.09 3.50 -8.59
C THR A 151 8.93 4.55 -7.51
N ARG A 152 9.62 4.43 -6.36
CA ARG A 152 9.53 5.38 -5.23
C ARG A 152 9.79 6.84 -5.59
N ARG A 153 10.58 7.11 -6.65
CA ARG A 153 10.97 8.46 -7.08
C ARG A 153 10.03 9.08 -8.10
N LEU A 154 9.05 8.33 -8.59
CA LEU A 154 8.13 8.82 -9.60
C LEU A 154 7.04 9.63 -8.90
N LYS A 155 6.83 10.87 -9.37
CA LYS A 155 5.82 11.81 -8.85
C LYS A 155 4.40 11.21 -8.89
N TYR A 156 4.22 10.28 -9.81
CA TYR A 156 3.18 9.28 -9.81
C TYR A 156 3.91 7.95 -9.60
N PRO A 157 3.88 7.31 -8.42
CA PRO A 157 4.36 5.93 -8.34
C PRO A 157 3.69 5.19 -9.48
N ILE A 158 4.40 4.30 -10.19
CA ILE A 158 3.71 3.32 -11.03
C ILE A 158 2.84 2.59 -10.03
N ARG A 159 1.56 3.00 -9.91
CA ARG A 159 0.57 2.37 -9.06
C ARG A 159 0.73 0.91 -9.42
N LYS A 160 1.24 0.11 -8.48
CA LYS A 160 1.65 -1.29 -8.61
C LYS A 160 1.48 -1.77 -10.05
N ALA A 161 2.56 -1.93 -10.83
CA ALA A 161 2.51 -2.42 -12.22
C ALA A 161 1.22 -3.21 -12.44
N ILE A 162 0.22 -2.56 -13.07
CA ILE A 162 -1.18 -2.95 -12.93
C ILE A 162 -1.32 -4.32 -13.58
N ASN A 163 -1.18 -5.38 -12.79
CA ASN A 163 -1.44 -6.72 -13.26
C ASN A 163 -2.96 -6.89 -13.32
N SER A 164 -3.40 -7.87 -14.11
CA SER A 164 -4.82 -8.24 -14.23
C SER A 164 -5.53 -8.32 -12.88
N ASP A 165 -4.83 -8.80 -11.84
CA ASP A 165 -5.38 -9.04 -10.51
C ASP A 165 -5.84 -7.75 -9.81
N TYR A 166 -5.30 -6.57 -10.18
CA TYR A 166 -5.78 -5.30 -9.61
C TYR A 166 -7.15 -4.89 -10.16
N TYR A 167 -7.49 -5.29 -11.38
CA TYR A 167 -8.83 -5.06 -11.93
C TYR A 167 -9.87 -6.00 -11.31
N ALA A 168 -9.45 -7.15 -10.76
CA ALA A 168 -10.35 -8.08 -10.07
C ALA A 168 -10.98 -7.46 -8.81
N ASP A 169 -10.31 -6.52 -8.16
CA ASP A 169 -10.86 -5.79 -7.00
C ASP A 169 -11.85 -4.68 -7.41
N VAL A 170 -11.85 -4.27 -8.69
CA VAL A 170 -12.75 -3.24 -9.23
C VAL A 170 -13.97 -3.93 -9.85
N LYS A 171 -15.12 -3.76 -9.20
CA LYS A 171 -16.38 -4.35 -9.66
C LYS A 171 -17.02 -3.49 -10.74
N PHE A 172 -16.59 -3.64 -11.99
CA PHE A 172 -17.33 -3.07 -13.11
C PHE A 172 -18.66 -3.81 -13.28
N GLN A 173 -19.69 -3.04 -13.59
CA GLN A 173 -21.05 -3.51 -13.87
C GLN A 173 -21.61 -2.66 -15.00
N ASP A 174 -22.30 -3.30 -15.95
CA ASP A 174 -23.19 -2.63 -16.88
C ASP A 174 -24.62 -2.64 -16.33
N GLY A 175 -25.37 -1.59 -16.61
CA GLY A 175 -26.75 -1.48 -16.14
C GLY A 175 -27.50 -0.33 -16.78
N GLN A 176 -28.80 -0.30 -16.53
CA GLN A 176 -29.71 0.73 -17.04
C GLN A 176 -30.04 1.75 -15.95
N ILE A 177 -29.95 3.04 -16.26
CA ILE A 177 -30.43 4.09 -15.35
C ILE A 177 -31.96 4.08 -15.34
N ILE A 178 -32.57 3.70 -14.22
CA ILE A 178 -34.03 3.66 -14.04
C ILE A 178 -34.59 4.93 -13.38
N ALA A 179 -33.75 5.67 -12.64
CA ALA A 179 -34.15 6.94 -12.04
C ALA A 179 -32.96 7.91 -11.95
N ALA A 180 -33.25 9.20 -12.08
CA ALA A 180 -32.28 10.27 -11.90
C ALA A 180 -32.93 11.48 -11.20
N LYS A 181 -32.26 12.05 -10.20
CA LYS A 181 -32.75 13.16 -9.37
C LYS A 181 -31.66 14.19 -9.12
N GLU A 182 -32.07 15.46 -9.04
CA GLU A 182 -31.20 16.55 -8.59
C GLU A 182 -30.96 16.49 -7.08
N ILE A 183 -29.75 16.84 -6.67
CA ILE A 183 -29.39 16.93 -5.25
C ILE A 183 -29.48 18.40 -4.80
N LYS A 184 -30.25 18.65 -3.74
CA LYS A 184 -30.39 20.00 -3.17
C LYS A 184 -29.01 20.59 -2.81
N GLY A 185 -28.79 21.85 -3.20
CA GLY A 185 -27.54 22.57 -2.91
C GLY A 185 -26.40 22.31 -3.90
N THR A 186 -26.61 21.57 -5.00
CA THR A 186 -25.60 21.42 -6.06
C THR A 186 -26.22 21.16 -7.43
N LYS A 187 -25.71 21.85 -8.45
CA LYS A 187 -26.01 21.54 -9.88
C LYS A 187 -24.96 20.62 -10.51
N ARG A 188 -23.93 20.22 -9.75
CA ARG A 188 -22.81 19.41 -10.28
C ARG A 188 -23.01 17.91 -10.11
N PHE A 189 -23.86 17.48 -9.18
CA PHE A 189 -24.04 16.08 -8.83
C PHE A 189 -25.49 15.68 -9.05
N LEU A 190 -25.70 14.44 -9.49
CA LEU A 190 -27.01 13.81 -9.63
C LEU A 190 -27.04 12.53 -8.80
N GLU A 191 -28.20 12.25 -8.22
CA GLU A 191 -28.55 10.98 -7.58
C GLU A 191 -29.19 10.08 -8.63
N LEU A 192 -28.65 8.89 -8.84
CA LEU A 192 -29.06 7.96 -9.89
C LEU A 192 -29.38 6.60 -9.28
N THR A 193 -30.39 5.92 -9.83
CA THR A 193 -30.64 4.51 -9.56
C THR A 193 -30.35 3.73 -10.84
N VAL A 194 -29.42 2.78 -10.76
CA VAL A 194 -29.04 1.91 -11.89
C VAL A 194 -29.44 0.49 -11.57
N LEU A 195 -30.17 -0.14 -12.48
CA LEU A 195 -30.52 -1.55 -12.42
C LEU A 195 -29.48 -2.35 -13.20
N SER A 196 -28.77 -3.25 -12.50
CA SER A 196 -27.80 -4.16 -13.08
C SER A 196 -28.05 -5.56 -12.55
N ASN A 197 -28.25 -6.53 -13.44
CA ASN A 197 -28.47 -7.94 -13.09
C ASN A 197 -29.58 -8.19 -12.04
N GLY A 198 -30.65 -7.37 -12.06
CA GLY A 198 -31.77 -7.45 -11.11
C GLY A 198 -31.52 -6.78 -9.75
N VAL A 199 -30.37 -6.14 -9.56
CA VAL A 199 -30.00 -5.39 -8.34
C VAL A 199 -30.00 -3.89 -8.64
N GLU A 200 -30.62 -3.11 -7.76
CA GLU A 200 -30.60 -1.65 -7.84
C GLU A 200 -29.40 -1.08 -7.08
N TYR A 201 -28.65 -0.19 -7.74
CA TYR A 201 -27.53 0.54 -7.17
C TYR A 201 -27.84 2.03 -7.10
N ARG A 202 -27.59 2.64 -5.94
CA ARG A 202 -27.74 4.09 -5.69
C ARG A 202 -26.41 4.79 -5.89
N LEU A 203 -26.30 5.60 -6.94
CA LEU A 203 -25.07 6.28 -7.34
C LEU A 203 -25.20 7.79 -7.13
N VAL A 204 -24.11 8.44 -6.75
CA VAL A 204 -23.99 9.90 -6.72
C VAL A 204 -22.82 10.32 -7.61
N SER A 205 -23.13 10.82 -8.80
CA SER A 205 -22.12 11.10 -9.84
C SER A 205 -22.05 12.59 -10.19
N ARG A 206 -20.83 13.10 -10.45
CA ARG A 206 -20.58 14.53 -10.76
C ARG A 206 -20.84 14.86 -12.24
N ILE A 207 -22.03 14.54 -12.74
CA ILE A 207 -22.40 14.69 -14.16
C ILE A 207 -23.52 15.70 -14.40
N GLY A 208 -23.99 16.41 -13.36
CA GLY A 208 -25.15 17.31 -13.46
C GLY A 208 -24.97 18.53 -14.36
N LYS A 209 -23.73 18.82 -14.79
CA LYS A 209 -23.43 19.84 -15.81
C LYS A 209 -23.34 19.29 -17.23
N LEU A 210 -23.22 17.97 -17.37
CA LEU A 210 -23.01 17.29 -18.65
C LEU A 210 -24.33 16.79 -19.24
N TYR A 211 -25.24 16.33 -18.38
CA TYR A 211 -26.49 15.71 -18.80
C TYR A 211 -27.69 16.28 -18.07
N LYS A 212 -28.83 16.33 -18.78
CA LYS A 212 -30.14 16.56 -18.14
C LYS A 212 -30.71 15.24 -17.62
N ILE A 213 -31.55 15.32 -16.58
CA ILE A 213 -32.24 14.15 -15.99
C ILE A 213 -32.99 13.35 -17.06
N THR A 214 -33.70 14.03 -17.95
CA THR A 214 -34.50 13.42 -19.02
C THR A 214 -33.67 12.63 -20.03
N GLU A 215 -32.39 12.96 -20.18
CA GLU A 215 -31.49 12.29 -21.12
C GLU A 215 -30.84 11.05 -20.50
N LEU A 216 -30.86 10.92 -19.18
CA LEU A 216 -30.18 9.84 -18.46
C LEU A 216 -31.06 8.61 -18.26
N VAL A 217 -32.36 8.80 -18.02
CA VAL A 217 -33.29 7.68 -17.79
C VAL A 217 -33.35 6.79 -19.04
N ASN A 218 -33.36 5.48 -18.83
CA ASN A 218 -33.31 4.42 -19.82
C ASN A 218 -31.97 4.24 -20.57
N ARG A 219 -30.91 5.00 -20.24
CA ARG A 219 -29.59 4.75 -20.84
C ARG A 219 -28.88 3.56 -20.20
N MET A 220 -28.23 2.77 -21.07
CA MET A 220 -27.25 1.77 -20.66
C MET A 220 -25.92 2.46 -20.36
N VAL A 221 -25.31 2.09 -19.25
CA VAL A 221 -24.06 2.69 -18.75
C VAL A 221 -23.20 1.64 -18.08
N VAL A 222 -21.90 1.90 -18.03
CA VAL A 222 -20.96 1.17 -17.19
C VAL A 222 -20.65 1.99 -15.94
N PHE A 223 -20.64 1.33 -14.79
CA PHE A 223 -20.29 1.92 -13.51
C PHE A 223 -19.39 1.00 -12.71
N VAL A 224 -18.72 1.58 -11.73
CA VAL A 224 -17.95 0.82 -10.74
C VAL A 224 -18.79 0.70 -9.48
N ALA A 225 -19.24 -0.51 -9.17
CA ALA A 225 -19.94 -0.82 -7.94
C ALA A 225 -18.96 -0.86 -6.76
N HIS A 226 -19.35 -0.29 -5.63
CA HIS A 226 -18.50 -0.23 -4.45
C HIS A 226 -19.29 -0.17 -3.14
N ASP A 227 -18.83 -0.89 -2.12
CA ASP A 227 -19.38 -0.88 -0.76
C ASP A 227 -18.60 0.09 0.16
N PHE A 228 -18.49 1.35 -0.27
CA PHE A 228 -17.98 2.39 0.61
C PHE A 228 -19.14 2.83 1.51
N THR A 229 -18.99 2.66 2.82
CA THR A 229 -19.85 3.27 3.87
C THR A 229 -19.80 4.81 3.90
N LYS A 230 -19.32 5.46 2.83
CA LYS A 230 -19.22 6.90 2.71
C LYS A 230 -20.41 7.42 1.91
N GLU A 231 -21.31 8.08 2.61
CA GLU A 231 -22.29 8.92 1.98
C GLU A 231 -21.61 10.06 1.21
N LEU A 232 -22.15 10.40 0.05
CA LEU A 232 -21.75 11.58 -0.71
C LEU A 232 -22.92 12.54 -0.73
N ARG A 233 -22.76 13.73 -0.14
CA ARG A 233 -23.84 14.72 0.02
C ARG A 233 -25.05 14.18 0.82
N ASN A 234 -24.78 13.43 1.90
CA ASN A 234 -25.79 12.81 2.76
C ASN A 234 -26.72 11.84 2.02
N LYS A 235 -26.17 11.18 0.99
CA LYS A 235 -26.85 10.17 0.17
C LYS A 235 -25.96 8.93 0.07
N PRO A 236 -26.56 7.73 0.07
CA PRO A 236 -25.81 6.50 -0.16
C PRO A 236 -25.15 6.56 -1.55
N ASN A 237 -23.91 6.07 -1.62
CA ASN A 237 -23.15 6.00 -2.86
C ASN A 237 -22.57 4.59 -2.98
N GLU A 238 -23.27 3.75 -3.71
CA GLU A 238 -22.96 2.32 -3.94
C GLU A 238 -22.17 2.11 -5.23
N GLY A 239 -21.77 3.20 -5.90
CA GLY A 239 -20.92 3.14 -7.07
C GLY A 239 -20.70 4.49 -7.74
N MET A 240 -20.02 4.47 -8.88
CA MET A 240 -19.70 5.66 -9.66
C MET A 240 -19.84 5.38 -11.16
N LEU A 241 -20.58 6.24 -11.87
CA LEU A 241 -20.64 6.19 -13.33
C LEU A 241 -19.28 6.50 -13.94
N LEU A 242 -18.96 5.82 -15.03
CA LEU A 242 -17.78 6.11 -15.82
C LEU A 242 -18.11 7.02 -17.00
N ILE A 243 -17.23 7.98 -17.22
CA ILE A 243 -17.24 8.88 -18.38
C ILE A 243 -15.87 8.82 -19.05
N GLN A 244 -15.87 8.99 -20.36
CA GLN A 244 -14.67 9.11 -21.18
C GLN A 244 -14.73 10.41 -21.98
N GLU A 245 -13.57 10.90 -22.39
CA GLU A 245 -13.46 11.98 -23.37
C GLU A 245 -13.42 11.35 -24.76
N ASN A 246 -14.31 11.77 -25.66
CA ASN A 246 -14.32 11.29 -27.05
C ASN A 246 -13.24 12.00 -27.89
N GLU A 247 -13.11 11.63 -29.17
CA GLU A 247 -12.10 12.19 -30.08
C GLU A 247 -12.22 13.72 -30.30
N ILE A 248 -13.39 14.29 -30.01
CA ILE A 248 -13.71 15.72 -30.20
C ILE A 248 -13.50 16.50 -28.88
N GLY A 249 -13.22 15.82 -27.77
CA GLY A 249 -13.01 16.42 -26.44
C GLY A 249 -14.26 16.49 -25.56
N ASP A 250 -15.37 15.89 -25.99
CA ASP A 250 -16.61 15.86 -25.21
C ASP A 250 -16.61 14.71 -24.20
N LEU A 251 -17.12 14.97 -22.99
CA LEU A 251 -17.29 13.95 -21.95
C LEU A 251 -18.57 13.14 -22.19
N VAL A 252 -18.42 11.87 -22.55
CA VAL A 252 -19.49 10.93 -22.84
C VAL A 252 -19.55 9.79 -21.80
N LEU A 253 -20.74 9.27 -21.53
CA LEU A 253 -20.91 8.07 -20.68
C LEU A 253 -20.29 6.86 -21.37
N ILE A 254 -19.57 6.05 -20.59
CA ILE A 254 -19.02 4.78 -21.05
C ILE A 254 -20.16 3.75 -21.15
N THR A 255 -20.26 3.08 -22.28
CA THR A 255 -21.15 1.93 -22.49
C THR A 255 -20.36 0.63 -22.56
N LYS A 256 -21.06 -0.50 -22.72
CA LYS A 256 -20.42 -1.82 -22.75
C LYS A 256 -19.43 -1.95 -23.91
N GLU A 257 -19.72 -1.30 -25.04
CA GLU A 257 -18.91 -1.34 -26.25
C GLU A 257 -17.55 -0.63 -26.10
N ASP A 258 -17.45 0.29 -25.13
CA ASP A 258 -16.24 1.08 -24.86
C ASP A 258 -15.20 0.32 -24.00
N ILE A 259 -15.58 -0.82 -23.41
CA ILE A 259 -14.73 -1.56 -22.48
C ILE A 259 -14.59 -3.03 -22.87
N PRO A 260 -13.44 -3.67 -22.57
CA PRO A 260 -13.30 -5.11 -22.79
C PRO A 260 -14.28 -5.93 -21.94
N ASP A 261 -14.85 -6.98 -22.53
CA ASP A 261 -15.82 -7.86 -21.85
C ASP A 261 -15.30 -8.46 -20.54
N PHE A 262 -13.98 -8.72 -20.44
CA PHE A 262 -13.39 -9.32 -19.25
C PHE A 262 -13.53 -8.46 -17.99
N LEU A 263 -13.81 -7.16 -18.12
CA LEU A 263 -14.06 -6.28 -16.97
C LEU A 263 -15.46 -6.51 -16.38
N LEU A 264 -16.42 -6.99 -17.18
CA LEU A 264 -17.80 -7.24 -16.77
C LEU A 264 -18.04 -8.69 -16.31
N LEU A 265 -17.02 -9.55 -16.38
CA LEU A 265 -17.07 -10.92 -15.87
C LEU A 265 -16.90 -10.91 -14.34
N ASN A 266 -18.00 -10.73 -13.61
CA ASN A 266 -18.06 -10.82 -12.15
C ASN A 266 -19.15 -11.78 -11.69
#